data_AF-A0A380S7X6-F1
#
_entry.id   AF-A0A380S7X6-F1
#
_cell.length_a   1.000
_cell.length_b   1.000
_cell.length_c   1.000
_cell.angle_alpha   90.00
_cell.angle_beta   90.00
_cell.angle_gamma   90.00
#
_symmetry.space_group_name_H-M   'P 1'
#
loop_
_entity.id
_entity.type
_entity.pdbx_description
1 polymer ?
#
loop_
_entity_poly.entity_id
_entity_poly.type
_entity_poly.pdbx_seq_one_letter_code
_entity_poly.pdbx_strand_id
1 'polypeptide(L)'
;MHEIPFSVLNEPKACYDARWADAYVPPEEGMCTEAILSEFSLLLEVLNPLEKMIVELSVVGGLSIRELSRLLGLSRGCLVRRRLMAFQKMEEKMVMQKDRIKMITGRDASLREIIEYTG
;
A
#
# COMPACT_ATOMS: atom_id res chain seq x y z
N MET A 1 18.77 21.88 24.00
CA MET A 1 17.87 21.28 22.99
C MET A 1 16.82 22.32 22.65
N HIS A 2 16.70 22.74 21.39
CA HIS A 2 15.62 23.63 20.96
C HIS A 2 14.45 22.75 20.50
N GLU A 3 13.35 22.81 21.22
CA GLU A 3 12.11 22.10 20.87
C GLU A 3 11.43 22.86 19.73
N ILE A 4 11.21 22.19 18.60
CA ILE A 4 10.50 22.78 17.46
C ILE A 4 9.01 22.74 17.79
N PRO A 5 8.33 23.89 17.89
CA PRO A 5 6.92 23.92 18.26
C PRO A 5 6.06 23.30 17.15
N PHE A 6 5.11 22.45 17.53
CA PHE A 6 4.20 21.74 16.63
C PHE A 6 3.39 22.66 15.70
N SER A 7 3.31 23.95 16.01
CA SER A 7 2.70 24.98 15.16
C SER A 7 3.38 25.15 13.80
N VAL A 8 4.65 24.76 13.66
CA VAL A 8 5.41 24.88 12.39
C VAL A 8 5.08 23.75 11.40
N LEU A 9 4.48 22.64 11.88
CA LEU A 9 4.16 21.47 11.05
C LEU A 9 2.79 21.55 10.36
N ASN A 10 2.02 22.62 10.58
CA ASN A 10 0.76 22.86 9.90
C ASN A 10 1.00 23.73 8.67
N GLU A 11 1.01 23.12 7.48
CA GLU A 11 0.91 23.87 6.23
C GLU A 11 -0.51 24.41 6.08
N PRO A 12 -0.74 25.73 6.17
CA PRO A 12 -2.05 26.29 5.94
C PRO A 12 -2.36 26.17 4.43
N LYS A 13 -3.48 25.51 4.10
CA LYS A 13 -4.04 25.28 2.74
C LYS A 13 -3.59 24.02 1.99
N ALA A 14 -2.95 23.06 2.64
CA ALA A 14 -2.74 21.74 2.02
C ALA A 14 -4.07 20.96 1.93
N CYS A 15 -4.80 21.14 0.82
CA CYS A 15 -5.95 20.31 0.47
C CYS A 15 -5.42 19.06 -0.25
N TYR A 16 -5.15 17.99 0.52
CA TYR A 16 -4.93 16.66 -0.07
C TYR A 16 -6.29 16.10 -0.44
N ASP A 17 -6.83 16.62 -1.53
CA ASP A 17 -8.08 16.17 -2.12
C ASP A 17 -7.85 14.72 -2.57
N ALA A 18 -8.49 13.77 -1.88
CA ALA A 18 -8.43 12.35 -2.18
C ALA A 18 -9.27 12.05 -3.44
N ARG A 19 -8.93 12.68 -4.56
CA ARG A 19 -9.59 12.51 -5.87
C ARG A 19 -9.44 11.12 -6.47
N TRP A 20 -8.81 10.21 -5.74
CA TRP A 20 -8.58 8.80 -6.08
C TRP A 20 -9.33 7.88 -5.11
N ALA A 21 -10.40 8.36 -4.47
CA ALA A 21 -11.42 7.47 -3.93
C ALA A 21 -12.25 6.96 -5.12
N ASP A 22 -11.63 6.15 -5.98
CA ASP A 22 -12.36 5.38 -6.97
C ASP A 22 -13.43 4.60 -6.23
N ALA A 23 -14.66 4.71 -6.73
CA ALA A 23 -15.83 4.06 -6.16
C ALA A 23 -15.51 2.60 -5.88
N TYR A 24 -15.80 2.13 -4.67
CA TYR A 24 -15.68 0.72 -4.31
C TYR A 24 -16.50 -0.11 -5.31
N VAL A 25 -15.81 -0.78 -6.24
CA VAL A 25 -16.40 -1.78 -7.13
C VAL A 25 -16.32 -3.10 -6.36
N PRO A 26 -17.45 -3.70 -5.95
CA PRO A 26 -17.41 -5.01 -5.32
C PRO A 26 -16.78 -6.02 -6.29
N PRO A 27 -15.86 -6.88 -5.83
CA PRO A 27 -15.26 -7.90 -6.68
C PRO A 27 -16.35 -8.82 -7.24
N GLU A 28 -16.25 -9.18 -8.52
CA GLU A 28 -17.18 -10.09 -9.18
C GLU A 28 -17.31 -11.40 -8.37
N GLU A 29 -18.53 -11.91 -8.24
CA GLU A 29 -18.90 -13.13 -7.52
C GLU A 29 -18.11 -14.34 -8.06
N GLY A 30 -16.93 -14.59 -7.50
CA GLY A 30 -16.02 -15.62 -7.99
C GLY A 30 -14.57 -15.48 -7.52
N MET A 31 -14.19 -14.32 -6.99
CA MET A 31 -12.87 -14.16 -6.37
C MET A 31 -12.84 -14.74 -4.95
N CYS A 32 -12.03 -15.80 -4.77
CA CYS A 32 -11.76 -16.38 -3.46
C CYS A 32 -11.02 -15.36 -2.58
N THR A 33 -11.66 -14.85 -1.54
CA THR A 33 -11.10 -13.85 -0.63
C THR A 33 -9.81 -14.33 0.05
N GLU A 34 -9.67 -15.64 0.25
CA GLU A 34 -8.45 -16.25 0.78
C GLU A 34 -7.28 -16.13 -0.20
N ALA A 35 -7.55 -16.25 -1.51
CA ALA A 35 -6.54 -16.02 -2.53
C ALA A 35 -6.08 -14.55 -2.49
N ILE A 36 -6.99 -13.58 -2.49
CA ILE A 36 -6.66 -12.14 -2.42
C ILE A 36 -5.82 -11.82 -1.17
N LEU A 37 -6.18 -12.38 -0.02
CA LEU A 37 -5.44 -12.16 1.23
C LEU A 37 -4.03 -12.77 1.18
N SER A 38 -3.88 -13.95 0.56
CA SER A 38 -2.58 -14.58 0.35
C SER A 38 -1.70 -13.77 -0.62
N GLU A 39 -2.28 -13.26 -1.71
CA GLU A 39 -1.60 -12.40 -2.68
C GLU A 39 -1.12 -11.09 -2.03
N PHE A 40 -1.97 -10.47 -1.21
CA PHE A 40 -1.61 -9.26 -0.47
C PHE A 40 -0.48 -9.53 0.55
N SER A 41 -0.49 -10.70 1.20
CA SER A 41 0.52 -11.07 2.19
C SER A 41 1.93 -11.15 1.60
N LEU A 42 2.07 -11.68 0.38
CA LEU A 42 3.35 -11.73 -0.34
C LEU A 42 3.88 -10.33 -0.66
N LEU A 43 3.02 -9.40 -1.06
CA LEU A 43 3.43 -8.02 -1.35
C LEU A 43 3.88 -7.28 -0.09
N LEU A 44 3.27 -7.56 1.06
CA LEU A 44 3.66 -6.92 2.32
C LEU A 44 5.04 -7.34 2.83
N GLU A 45 5.62 -8.45 2.37
CA GLU A 45 6.94 -8.92 2.83
C GLU A 45 8.11 -8.00 2.46
N VAL A 46 7.98 -7.18 1.41
CA VAL A 46 9.03 -6.21 1.04
C VAL A 46 8.99 -4.93 1.88
N LEU A 47 7.95 -4.76 2.69
CA LEU A 47 7.77 -3.58 3.51
C LEU A 47 8.46 -3.74 4.85
N ASN A 48 9.01 -2.64 5.37
CA ASN A 48 9.44 -2.64 6.77
C ASN A 48 8.21 -2.70 7.71
N PRO A 49 8.39 -3.06 9.00
CA PRO A 49 7.26 -3.25 9.92
C PRO A 49 6.32 -2.04 10.02
N LEU A 50 6.87 -0.82 9.95
CA LEU A 50 6.08 0.41 10.04
C LEU A 50 5.29 0.69 8.75
N GLU A 51 5.90 0.46 7.59
CA GLU A 51 5.23 0.56 6.28
C GLU A 51 4.10 -0.47 6.18
N LYS A 52 4.36 -1.72 6.57
CA LYS A 52 3.37 -2.80 6.61
C LYS A 52 2.18 -2.43 7.48
N MET A 53 2.42 -1.98 8.70
CA MET A 53 1.36 -1.53 9.61
C MET A 53 0.56 -0.35 9.04
N ILE A 54 1.21 0.64 8.42
CA ILE A 54 0.51 1.77 7.77
C ILE A 54 -0.40 1.27 6.65
N VAL A 55 0.09 0.35 5.80
CA VAL A 55 -0.67 -0.19 4.68
C VAL A 55 -1.85 -1.02 5.19
N GLU A 56 -1.63 -1.98 6.09
CA GLU A 56 -2.67 -2.84 6.67
C GLU A 56 -3.78 -2.01 7.33
N LEU A 57 -3.42 -1.06 8.20
CA LEU A 57 -4.40 -0.21 8.88
C LEU A 57 -5.17 0.70 7.91
N SER A 58 -4.54 1.15 6.83
CA SER A 58 -5.19 2.02 5.84
C SER A 58 -6.08 1.27 4.84
N VAL A 59 -5.65 0.08 4.38
CA VAL A 59 -6.32 -0.69 3.33
C VAL A 59 -7.32 -1.67 3.93
N VAL A 60 -6.87 -2.50 4.88
CA VAL A 60 -7.73 -3.50 5.55
C VAL A 60 -8.54 -2.84 6.65
N GLY A 61 -7.89 -1.99 7.46
CA GLY A 61 -8.54 -1.28 8.55
C GLY A 61 -9.39 -0.08 8.10
N GLY A 62 -9.28 0.34 6.84
CA GLY A 62 -10.02 1.49 6.30
C GLY A 62 -9.70 2.83 6.98
N LEU A 63 -8.61 2.92 7.75
CA LEU A 63 -8.29 4.11 8.53
C LEU A 63 -7.78 5.25 7.63
N SER A 64 -8.35 6.43 7.84
CA SER A 64 -7.89 7.65 7.18
C SER A 64 -6.49 8.06 7.66
N ILE A 65 -5.78 8.85 6.85
CA ILE A 65 -4.47 9.43 7.24
C ILE A 65 -4.58 10.22 8.55
N ARG A 66 -5.73 10.84 8.83
CA ARG A 66 -5.96 11.57 10.09
C ARG A 66 -6.02 10.63 11.29
N GLU A 67 -6.68 9.48 11.16
CA GLU A 67 -6.77 8.48 12.23
C GLU A 67 -5.42 7.80 12.45
N LEU A 68 -4.74 7.42 11.36
CA LEU A 68 -3.37 6.89 11.42
C LEU A 68 -2.39 7.85 12.10
N SER A 69 -2.52 9.15 11.81
CA SER A 69 -1.69 10.20 12.44
C SER A 69 -1.88 10.26 13.95
N ARG A 70 -3.12 10.10 14.43
CA ARG A 70 -3.42 10.05 15.86
C ARG A 70 -2.95 8.76 16.50
N LEU A 71 -3.14 7.63 15.81
CA LEU A 71 -2.84 6.30 16.34
C LEU A 71 -1.32 6.04 16.41
N LEU A 72 -0.58 6.51 15.41
CA LEU A 72 0.87 6.27 15.29
C LEU A 72 1.71 7.45 15.81
N GLY A 73 1.11 8.59 16.16
CA GLY A 73 1.82 9.78 16.60
C GLY A 73 2.70 10.43 15.52
N LEU A 74 2.44 10.13 14.25
CA LEU A 74 3.21 10.63 13.11
C LEU A 74 2.50 11.80 12.43
N SER A 75 3.28 12.71 11.83
CA SER A 75 2.71 13.78 11.00
C SER A 75 2.05 13.21 9.74
N ARG A 76 1.01 13.88 9.25
CA ARG A 76 0.28 13.46 8.05
C ARG A 76 1.21 13.37 6.82
N GLY A 77 2.09 14.35 6.64
CA GLY A 77 3.06 14.35 5.54
C GLY A 77 4.03 13.16 5.61
N CYS A 78 4.46 12.78 6.81
CA CYS A 78 5.29 11.59 7.02
C CYS A 78 4.54 10.31 6.63
N LEU A 79 3.26 10.18 7.05
CA LEU A 79 2.42 9.04 6.71
C LEU A 79 2.15 8.94 5.20
N VAL A 80 1.82 10.06 4.55
CA VAL A 80 1.60 10.09 3.10
C VAL A 80 2.85 9.65 2.36
N ARG A 81 4.03 10.18 2.72
CA ARG A 81 5.30 9.80 2.08
C ARG A 81 5.63 8.33 2.29
N ARG A 82 5.49 7.82 3.52
CA ARG A 82 5.75 6.40 3.83
C ARG A 82 4.78 5.47 3.11
N ARG A 83 3.50 5.84 3.06
CA ARG A 83 2.47 5.09 2.33
C ARG A 83 2.78 5.06 0.82
N LEU A 84 3.18 6.18 0.24
CA LEU A 84 3.57 6.24 -1.18
C LEU A 84 4.79 5.34 -1.45
N MET A 85 5.84 5.43 -0.63
CA MET A 85 7.02 4.58 -0.76
C MET A 85 6.69 3.09 -0.59
N ALA A 86 5.78 2.75 0.32
CA ALA A 86 5.31 1.37 0.49
C ALA A 86 4.62 0.86 -0.77
N PHE A 87 3.72 1.65 -1.37
CA PHE A 87 3.06 1.28 -2.63
C PHE A 87 4.06 1.11 -3.78
N GLN A 88 5.05 2.00 -3.89
CA GLN A 88 6.10 1.87 -4.90
C GLN A 88 6.90 0.57 -4.75
N LYS A 89 7.28 0.19 -3.52
CA LYS A 89 7.98 -1.08 -3.26
C LYS A 89 7.15 -2.31 -3.64
N MET A 90 5.86 -2.27 -3.34
CA MET A 90 4.94 -3.36 -3.70
C MET A 90 4.77 -3.46 -5.22
N GLU A 91 4.64 -2.31 -5.90
CA GLU A 91 4.56 -2.23 -7.37
C GLU A 91 5.83 -2.77 -8.03
N GLU A 92 7.01 -2.38 -7.55
CA GLU A 92 8.29 -2.90 -8.04
C GLU A 92 8.39 -4.42 -7.89
N LYS A 93 7.95 -4.99 -6.74
CA LYS A 93 7.90 -6.44 -6.55
C LYS A 93 6.95 -7.10 -7.56
N MET A 94 5.76 -6.54 -7.78
CA MET A 94 4.81 -7.05 -8.77
C MET A 94 5.40 -7.05 -10.19
N VAL A 95 6.06 -5.96 -10.59
CA VAL A 95 6.71 -5.84 -11.91
C VAL A 95 7.82 -6.87 -12.05
N MET A 96 8.70 -7.01 -11.06
CA MET A 96 9.78 -8.01 -11.10
C MET A 96 9.25 -9.45 -11.21
N GLN A 97 8.19 -9.78 -10.47
CA GLN A 97 7.60 -11.10 -10.56
C GLN A 97 6.91 -11.33 -11.92
N LYS A 98 6.25 -10.29 -12.48
CA LYS A 98 5.70 -10.32 -13.83
C LYS A 98 6.75 -10.61 -14.89
N ASP A 99 7.87 -9.89 -14.84
CA ASP A 99 8.97 -10.05 -15.79
C ASP A 99 9.62 -11.42 -15.69
N ARG A 100 9.79 -11.94 -14.46
CA ARG A 100 10.32 -13.29 -14.23
C ARG A 100 9.45 -14.36 -14.88
N ILE A 101 8.14 -14.21 -14.83
CA ILE A 101 7.22 -15.22 -15.36
C ILE A 101 7.04 -15.06 -16.86
N LYS A 102 7.13 -13.83 -17.37
CA LYS A 102 7.28 -13.57 -18.80
C LYS A 102 8.52 -14.23 -19.39
N MET A 103 9.66 -14.20 -18.69
CA MET A 103 10.89 -14.88 -19.11
C MET A 103 10.75 -16.41 -19.16
N ILE A 104 9.97 -17.00 -18.25
CA ILE A 104 9.76 -18.46 -18.18
C ILE A 104 8.71 -18.93 -19.20
N THR A 105 7.64 -18.16 -19.38
CA THR A 105 6.46 -18.57 -20.17
C THR A 105 6.44 -18.00 -21.59
N GLY A 106 7.26 -16.98 -21.87
CA GLY A 106 7.32 -16.28 -23.16
C GLY A 106 6.16 -15.34 -23.45
N ARG A 107 5.28 -15.08 -22.48
CA ARG A 107 4.04 -14.28 -22.63
C ARG A 107 3.83 -13.37 -21.42
N ASP A 108 3.06 -12.29 -21.59
CA ASP A 108 2.74 -11.41 -20.46
C ASP A 108 1.91 -12.16 -19.42
N ALA A 109 2.44 -12.24 -18.19
CA ALA A 109 1.80 -12.95 -17.10
C ALA A 109 0.73 -12.08 -16.42
N SER A 110 -0.42 -12.68 -16.15
CA SER A 110 -1.44 -12.10 -15.27
C SER A 110 -1.00 -12.16 -13.80
N LEU A 111 -1.57 -11.30 -12.94
CA LEU A 111 -1.25 -11.30 -11.50
C LEU A 111 -1.44 -12.66 -10.83
N ARG A 112 -2.43 -13.42 -11.30
CA ARG A 112 -2.73 -14.75 -10.83
C ARG A 112 -1.64 -15.76 -11.20
N GLU A 113 -1.20 -15.76 -12.45
CA GLU A 113 -0.07 -16.60 -12.91
C GLU A 113 1.24 -16.23 -12.22
N ILE A 114 1.39 -14.96 -11.84
CA ILE A 114 2.60 -14.47 -11.20
C ILE A 114 2.89 -15.19 -9.86
N ILE A 115 1.81 -15.51 -9.16
CA ILE A 115 1.84 -15.96 -7.79
C ILE A 115 1.80 -17.49 -7.71
N GLU A 116 1.10 -18.17 -8.63
CA GLU A 116 1.14 -19.64 -8.77
C GLU A 116 2.54 -20.20 -9.04
N TYR A 117 3.42 -19.43 -9.70
CA TYR A 117 4.79 -19.85 -10.01
C TYR A 117 5.81 -19.61 -8.88
N THR A 118 5.42 -18.92 -7.81
CA THR A 118 6.29 -18.61 -6.66
C THR A 118 5.93 -19.35 -5.37
N GLY A 119 4.83 -20.10 -5.35
CA GLY A 119 4.51 -21.11 -4.33
C GLY A 119 5.10 -22.47 -4.64
#